data_AF-A0A1Y2SM59-F1
#
_entry.id   AF-A0A1Y2SM59-F1
#
_cell.length_a   1.000
_cell.length_b   1.000
_cell.length_c   1.000
_cell.angle_alpha   90.00
_cell.angle_beta   90.00
_cell.angle_gamma   90.00
#
_symmetry.space_group_name_H-M   'P 1'
#
loop_
_entity.id
_entity.type
_entity.pdbx_description
1 polymer ?
#
loop_
_entity_poly.entity_id
_entity_poly.type
_entity_poly.pdbx_seq_one_letter_code
_entity_poly.pdbx_strand_id
1 'polypeptide(L)'
;MIIKVTDPDGKGVKTTLKVTAEGASGSLSAKNQDVTFTVITSPDVSKANYWGHMQDTIVAGGMTFHRPTLKAELAGDTPSDNGLINNEEWTTVATDNVISFCANRGLQTPYASEYQTLANQANTGGKTQMVYKKYGWLKNWSYYAYDKFTSGKNEGERKKVDLGDGEIIKGIKDNPVACRNK
;
A
#
# COMPACT_ATOMS: atom_id res chain seq x y z
N MET A 1 -1.15 -37.27 -11.78
CA MET A 1 -2.08 -36.50 -10.91
C MET A 1 -1.48 -35.11 -10.72
N ILE A 2 -2.29 -34.07 -10.89
CA ILE A 2 -1.89 -32.66 -10.69
C ILE A 2 -2.85 -32.11 -9.63
N ILE A 3 -2.33 -31.56 -8.54
CA ILE A 3 -3.12 -30.90 -7.50
C ILE A 3 -2.92 -29.40 -7.65
N LYS A 4 -4.03 -28.66 -7.76
CA LYS A 4 -4.02 -27.20 -7.65
C LYS A 4 -4.11 -26.83 -6.17
N VAL A 5 -3.19 -25.98 -5.71
CA VAL A 5 -3.17 -25.47 -4.34
C VAL A 5 -3.46 -23.97 -4.41
N THR A 6 -4.38 -23.51 -3.58
CA THR A 6 -4.76 -22.10 -3.47
C THR A 6 -4.93 -21.76 -2.00
N ASP A 7 -4.51 -20.56 -1.61
CA ASP A 7 -4.75 -20.02 -0.27
C ASP A 7 -5.53 -18.69 -0.39
N PRO A 8 -6.84 -18.75 -0.66
CA PRO A 8 -7.66 -17.57 -0.95
C PRO A 8 -7.73 -16.59 0.23
N ASP A 9 -7.55 -17.09 1.46
CA ASP A 9 -7.51 -16.30 2.69
C ASP A 9 -6.07 -16.11 3.22
N GLY A 10 -5.08 -16.39 2.36
CA GLY A 10 -3.67 -16.36 2.67
C GLY A 10 -3.17 -14.97 3.02
N LYS A 11 -2.31 -14.90 4.02
CA LYS A 11 -1.75 -13.64 4.53
C LYS A 11 -0.38 -13.28 3.96
N GLY A 12 0.11 -13.94 2.92
CA GLY A 12 1.47 -13.68 2.43
C GLY A 12 2.52 -14.48 3.20
N VAL A 13 2.31 -15.78 3.43
CA VAL A 13 3.23 -16.62 4.21
C VAL A 13 3.77 -17.80 3.39
N LYS A 14 4.91 -18.34 3.83
CA LYS A 14 5.50 -19.55 3.29
C LYS A 14 4.86 -20.77 3.96
N THR A 15 4.29 -21.67 3.17
CA THR A 15 3.63 -22.89 3.65
C THR A 15 4.39 -24.10 3.10
N THR A 16 4.90 -24.95 3.99
CA THR A 16 5.53 -26.22 3.62
C THR A 16 4.46 -27.29 3.45
N LEU A 17 4.28 -27.79 2.23
CA LEU A 17 3.41 -28.92 1.93
C LEU A 17 4.18 -30.23 2.12
N LYS A 18 3.64 -31.12 2.95
CA LYS A 18 4.16 -32.49 3.11
C LYS A 18 3.30 -33.44 2.27
N VAL A 19 3.91 -34.07 1.28
CA VAL A 19 3.27 -35.05 0.40
C VAL A 19 3.72 -36.45 0.79
N THR A 20 2.77 -37.31 1.09
CA THR A 20 2.99 -38.74 1.37
C THR A 20 2.20 -39.58 0.38
N ALA A 21 2.72 -40.76 0.04
CA ALA A 21 2.02 -41.73 -0.79
C ALA A 21 1.93 -43.06 -0.04
N GLU A 22 0.76 -43.69 -0.05
CA GLU A 22 0.57 -45.04 0.49
C GLU A 22 0.65 -46.04 -0.66
N GLY A 23 1.57 -46.99 -0.53
CA GLY A 23 1.72 -48.10 -1.47
C GLY A 23 1.26 -49.42 -0.87
N ALA A 24 1.16 -50.47 -1.69
CA ALA A 24 0.78 -51.82 -1.26
C ALA A 24 1.72 -52.42 -0.18
N SER A 25 2.92 -51.87 -0.01
CA SER A 25 3.93 -52.29 0.99
C SER A 25 4.11 -51.30 2.16
N GLY A 26 3.21 -50.32 2.33
CA GLY A 26 3.27 -49.31 3.40
C GLY A 26 3.48 -47.87 2.92
N SER A 27 3.69 -46.95 3.87
CA SER A 27 3.86 -45.52 3.60
C SER A 27 5.23 -45.23 2.97
N LEU A 28 5.24 -44.58 1.81
CA LEU A 28 6.45 -44.11 1.13
C LEU A 28 7.00 -42.84 1.81
N SER A 29 8.31 -42.59 1.66
CA SER A 29 8.96 -41.41 2.25
C SER A 29 8.26 -40.11 1.87
N ALA A 30 7.98 -39.28 2.89
CA ALA A 30 7.38 -37.98 2.69
C ALA A 30 8.31 -37.05 1.88
N LYS A 31 7.74 -36.28 0.96
CA LYS A 31 8.43 -35.17 0.29
C LYS A 31 7.85 -33.85 0.78
N ASN A 32 8.72 -32.90 1.05
CA ASN A 32 8.32 -31.54 1.37
C ASN A 32 8.49 -30.65 0.15
N GLN A 33 7.52 -29.77 -0.08
CA GLN A 33 7.57 -28.72 -1.10
C GLN A 33 7.08 -27.43 -0.46
N ASP A 34 7.89 -26.39 -0.54
CA ASP A 34 7.49 -25.06 -0.11
C ASP A 34 6.68 -24.36 -1.20
N VAL A 35 5.60 -23.71 -0.79
CA VAL A 35 4.80 -22.81 -1.62
C VAL A 35 4.61 -21.49 -0.88
N THR A 36 4.57 -20.38 -1.61
CA THR A 36 4.30 -19.05 -1.07
C THR A 36 3.11 -18.45 -1.80
N PHE A 37 2.09 -18.07 -1.06
CA PHE A 37 0.94 -17.33 -1.58
C PHE A 37 1.07 -15.87 -1.16
N THR A 38 1.37 -14.98 -2.11
CA THR A 38 1.57 -13.55 -1.84
C THR A 38 0.24 -12.83 -1.55
N VAL A 39 0.27 -11.76 -0.75
CA VAL A 39 -0.90 -10.93 -0.45
C VAL A 39 -0.78 -9.55 -1.12
N ILE A 40 -1.88 -9.04 -1.68
CA ILE A 40 -1.86 -7.75 -2.42
C ILE A 40 -1.55 -6.56 -1.51
N THR A 41 -1.84 -6.67 -0.22
CA THR A 41 -1.70 -5.57 0.76
C THR A 41 -0.31 -5.44 1.36
N SER A 42 0.66 -6.19 0.85
CA SER A 42 2.07 -6.10 1.22
C SER A 42 2.91 -5.88 -0.05
N PRO A 43 3.95 -5.03 -0.03
CA PRO A 43 4.83 -4.80 -1.17
C PRO A 43 5.80 -5.96 -1.39
N ASP A 44 6.19 -6.18 -2.65
CA ASP A 44 7.20 -7.19 -3.00
C ASP A 44 8.62 -6.63 -2.79
N VAL A 45 8.98 -6.42 -1.52
CA VAL A 45 10.31 -5.95 -1.11
C VAL A 45 10.81 -6.76 0.07
N SER A 46 12.13 -6.97 0.15
CA SER A 46 12.75 -7.79 1.20
C SER A 46 12.56 -7.24 2.63
N LYS A 47 12.07 -6.00 2.75
CA LYS A 47 11.82 -5.30 4.01
C LYS A 47 10.37 -5.42 4.48
N ALA A 48 9.49 -6.02 3.68
CA ALA A 48 8.10 -6.28 4.04
C ALA A 48 8.02 -7.46 5.03
N ASN A 49 7.04 -7.42 5.91
CA ASN A 49 6.78 -8.49 6.87
C ASN A 49 6.06 -9.69 6.23
N TYR A 50 5.25 -9.44 5.20
CA TYR A 50 4.60 -10.48 4.41
C TYR A 50 5.16 -10.57 2.99
N TRP A 51 4.96 -11.72 2.37
CA TRP A 51 5.21 -11.91 0.95
C TRP A 51 4.12 -11.19 0.16
N GLY A 52 4.52 -10.14 -0.54
CA GLY A 52 3.64 -9.17 -1.16
C GLY A 52 3.53 -9.26 -2.67
N HIS A 53 2.51 -8.61 -3.23
CA HIS A 53 2.45 -8.22 -4.65
C HIS A 53 1.71 -6.89 -4.84
N MET A 54 1.77 -6.00 -3.84
CA MET A 54 1.24 -4.64 -3.96
C MET A 54 1.85 -3.95 -5.17
N GLN A 55 1.03 -3.25 -5.94
CA GLN A 55 1.50 -2.52 -7.10
C GLN A 55 2.34 -1.31 -6.64
N ASP A 56 3.61 -1.27 -7.06
CA ASP A 56 4.52 -0.17 -6.68
C ASP A 56 4.09 1.19 -7.23
N THR A 57 3.42 1.21 -8.39
CA THR A 57 2.98 2.43 -9.05
C THR A 57 1.58 2.34 -9.64
N ILE A 58 0.88 3.48 -9.64
CA ILE A 58 -0.40 3.63 -10.34
C ILE A 58 -0.28 4.82 -11.29
N VAL A 59 -0.66 4.61 -12.55
CA VAL A 59 -0.70 5.68 -13.55
C VAL A 59 -2.10 6.27 -13.60
N ALA A 60 -2.23 7.58 -13.37
CA ALA A 60 -3.48 8.30 -13.49
C ALA A 60 -3.27 9.75 -13.94
N GLY A 61 -4.11 10.23 -14.87
CA GLY A 61 -4.00 11.60 -15.39
C GLY A 61 -2.64 11.93 -16.01
N GLY A 62 -1.94 10.94 -16.58
CA GLY A 62 -0.58 11.11 -17.13
C GLY A 62 0.54 11.13 -16.10
N MET A 63 0.23 11.00 -14.80
CA MET A 63 1.21 10.93 -13.71
C MET A 63 1.35 9.50 -13.21
N THR A 64 2.54 9.17 -12.71
CA THR A 64 2.87 7.90 -12.06
C THR A 64 3.02 8.16 -10.57
N PHE A 65 2.06 7.65 -9.79
CA PHE A 65 2.05 7.71 -8.33
C PHE A 65 2.75 6.48 -7.78
N HIS A 66 3.64 6.67 -6.81
CA HIS A 66 4.32 5.61 -6.11
C HIS A 66 3.58 5.26 -4.82
N ARG A 67 3.57 3.97 -4.48
CA ARG A 67 2.97 3.50 -3.25
C ARG A 67 3.59 4.21 -2.03
N PRO A 68 2.88 4.25 -0.91
CA PRO A 68 3.47 4.61 0.37
C PRO A 68 4.71 3.76 0.65
N THR A 69 5.66 4.34 1.35
CA THR A 69 6.91 3.68 1.67
C THR A 69 6.80 3.00 3.04
N LEU A 70 7.40 1.83 3.20
CA LEU A 70 7.57 1.20 4.50
C LEU A 70 8.63 1.97 5.29
N LYS A 71 8.49 2.01 6.62
CA LYS A 71 9.47 2.65 7.50
C LYS A 71 10.87 2.07 7.31
N ALA A 72 10.98 0.74 7.20
CA ALA A 72 12.26 0.06 7.00
C ALA A 72 12.94 0.43 5.66
N GLU A 73 12.18 0.92 4.66
CA GLU A 73 12.74 1.34 3.38
C GLU A 73 13.54 2.65 3.49
N LEU A 74 13.28 3.45 4.52
CA LEU A 74 13.89 4.74 4.75
C LEU A 74 14.95 4.65 5.84
N ALA A 75 16.21 4.86 5.47
CA ALA A 75 17.31 4.91 6.43
C ALA A 75 17.22 6.23 7.23
N GLY A 76 16.49 6.22 8.35
CA GLY A 76 16.45 7.33 9.32
C GLY A 76 15.12 8.07 9.52
N ASP A 77 13.97 7.50 9.12
CA ASP A 77 12.69 8.25 9.10
C ASP A 77 11.75 8.10 10.30
N THR A 78 10.89 9.11 10.41
CA THR A 78 9.87 9.34 11.45
C THR A 78 8.99 8.12 11.71
N PRO A 79 8.73 7.75 12.98
CA PRO A 79 7.88 6.61 13.34
C PRO A 79 6.47 6.70 12.72
N SER A 80 5.88 5.53 12.43
CA SER A 80 4.43 5.42 12.41
C SER A 80 3.94 5.50 13.84
N ASP A 81 3.23 6.56 14.20
CA ASP A 81 2.50 6.62 15.48
C ASP A 81 1.24 5.74 15.48
N ASN A 82 0.94 5.10 14.35
CA ASN A 82 -0.33 4.39 14.11
C ASN A 82 -0.17 2.86 14.02
N GLY A 83 1.02 2.32 14.31
CA GLY A 83 1.27 0.87 14.37
C GLY A 83 1.32 0.16 13.01
N LEU A 84 1.04 -1.15 13.02
CA LEU A 84 1.05 -2.02 11.85
C LEU A 84 -0.29 -2.00 11.09
N ILE A 85 -0.25 -1.84 9.77
CA ILE A 85 -1.41 -1.91 8.88
C ILE A 85 -1.16 -3.02 7.88
N ASN A 86 -2.06 -4.00 7.82
CA ASN A 86 -1.86 -5.24 7.05
C ASN A 86 -0.53 -5.94 7.40
N ASN A 87 -0.16 -5.87 8.68
CA ASN A 87 1.12 -6.35 9.22
C ASN A 87 2.36 -5.60 8.70
N GLU A 88 2.21 -4.46 8.05
CA GLU A 88 3.32 -3.66 7.54
C GLU A 88 3.41 -2.32 8.30
N GLU A 89 4.62 -1.84 8.58
CA GLU A 89 4.85 -0.53 9.21
C GLU A 89 5.11 0.53 8.12
N TRP A 90 4.11 1.38 7.87
CA TRP A 90 4.14 2.38 6.81
C TRP A 90 4.63 3.73 7.33
N THR A 91 5.40 4.45 6.52
CA THR A 91 5.87 5.79 6.86
C THR A 91 4.72 6.79 6.87
N THR A 92 4.64 7.55 7.95
CA THR A 92 3.83 8.76 8.04
C THR A 92 4.75 9.97 8.18
N VAL A 93 4.30 11.12 7.70
CA VAL A 93 5.06 12.36 7.78
C VAL A 93 4.23 13.46 8.44
N ALA A 94 4.91 14.30 9.21
CA ALA A 94 4.35 15.54 9.72
C ALA A 94 4.03 16.51 8.57
N THR A 95 3.01 17.35 8.77
CA THR A 95 2.49 18.28 7.76
C THR A 95 3.56 19.20 7.14
N ASP A 96 4.56 19.60 7.93
CA ASP A 96 5.64 20.48 7.50
C ASP A 96 6.69 19.77 6.64
N ASN A 97 6.79 18.45 6.75
CA ASN A 97 7.79 17.64 6.04
C ASN A 97 7.25 17.04 4.73
N VAL A 98 5.95 17.14 4.46
CA VAL A 98 5.28 16.52 3.28
C VAL A 98 5.96 16.85 1.95
N ILE A 99 6.38 18.10 1.76
CA ILE A 99 6.98 18.56 0.50
C ILE A 99 8.40 18.00 0.37
N SER A 100 9.21 18.18 1.42
CA SER A 100 10.59 17.70 1.47
C SER A 100 10.68 16.18 1.38
N PHE A 101 9.70 15.46 1.93
CA PHE A 101 9.64 14.00 1.87
C PHE A 101 9.73 13.48 0.43
N CYS A 102 8.87 13.97 -0.47
CA CYS A 102 8.95 13.58 -1.88
C CYS A 102 10.17 14.17 -2.58
N ALA A 103 10.50 15.45 -2.32
CA ALA A 103 11.58 16.15 -2.98
C ALA A 103 12.96 15.50 -2.73
N ASN A 104 13.24 15.05 -1.50
CA ASN A 104 14.48 14.39 -1.12
C ASN A 104 14.70 13.05 -1.85
N ARG A 105 13.63 12.48 -2.40
CA ARG A 105 13.63 11.24 -3.18
C ARG A 105 13.58 11.50 -4.70
N GLY A 106 13.72 12.75 -5.13
CA GLY A 106 13.62 13.14 -6.53
C GLY A 106 12.20 13.09 -7.11
N LEU A 107 11.18 13.01 -6.24
CA LEU A 107 9.76 12.91 -6.61
C LEU A 107 9.03 14.22 -6.27
N GLN A 108 7.76 14.31 -6.65
CA GLN A 108 6.90 15.45 -6.37
C GLN A 108 5.73 15.03 -5.47
N THR A 109 5.39 15.89 -4.51
CA THR A 109 4.16 15.75 -3.73
C THR A 109 2.95 16.08 -4.60
N PRO A 110 1.96 15.19 -4.73
CA PRO A 110 0.79 15.48 -5.55
C PRO A 110 -0.13 16.55 -4.94
N TYR A 111 -0.84 17.27 -5.80
CA TYR A 111 -1.98 18.11 -5.40
C TYR A 111 -3.20 17.25 -5.04
N ALA A 112 -4.11 17.78 -4.24
CA ALA A 112 -5.33 17.09 -3.87
C ALA A 112 -6.17 16.70 -5.11
N SER A 113 -6.21 17.56 -6.14
CA SER A 113 -6.89 17.28 -7.41
C SER A 113 -6.24 16.13 -8.20
N GLU A 114 -4.93 15.95 -8.10
CA GLU A 114 -4.21 14.84 -8.73
C GLU A 114 -4.57 13.51 -8.05
N TYR A 115 -4.67 13.50 -6.71
CA TYR A 115 -5.19 12.33 -5.98
C TYR A 115 -6.67 12.06 -6.27
N GLN A 116 -7.50 13.09 -6.42
CA GLN A 116 -8.89 12.89 -6.83
C GLN A 116 -8.98 12.29 -8.24
N THR A 117 -8.10 12.70 -9.15
CA THR A 117 -7.99 12.08 -10.48
C THR A 117 -7.65 10.60 -10.38
N LEU A 118 -6.65 10.25 -9.56
CA LEU A 118 -6.29 8.86 -9.26
C LEU A 118 -7.47 8.07 -8.66
N ALA A 119 -8.14 8.61 -7.65
CA ALA A 119 -9.27 7.99 -6.99
C ALA A 119 -10.42 7.75 -7.99
N ASN A 120 -10.82 8.78 -8.73
CA ASN A 120 -11.92 8.70 -9.71
C ASN A 120 -11.62 7.71 -10.84
N GLN A 121 -10.36 7.67 -11.34
CA GLN A 121 -9.95 6.73 -12.36
C GLN A 121 -9.97 5.28 -11.86
N ALA A 122 -9.67 5.05 -10.58
CA ALA A 122 -9.75 3.71 -9.99
C ALA A 122 -11.20 3.31 -9.65
N ASN A 123 -12.00 4.26 -9.15
CA ASN A 123 -13.33 4.07 -8.57
C ASN A 123 -14.46 4.24 -9.62
N THR A 124 -14.33 3.55 -10.76
CA THR A 124 -15.31 3.63 -11.85
C THR A 124 -16.54 2.74 -11.59
N GLY A 125 -17.70 3.12 -12.15
CA GLY A 125 -18.92 2.29 -12.12
C GLY A 125 -19.55 2.16 -10.74
N GLY A 126 -19.48 3.22 -9.91
CA GLY A 126 -20.06 3.26 -8.56
C GLY A 126 -19.30 2.46 -7.50
N LYS A 127 -18.11 1.94 -7.84
CA LYS A 127 -17.25 1.21 -6.90
C LYS A 127 -16.39 2.18 -6.11
N THR A 128 -16.14 1.86 -4.85
CA THR A 128 -15.20 2.58 -3.97
C THR A 128 -14.11 1.64 -3.47
N GLN A 129 -13.05 2.21 -2.89
CA GLN A 129 -11.92 1.49 -2.30
C GLN A 129 -11.13 0.66 -3.34
N MET A 130 -11.22 1.02 -4.63
CA MET A 130 -10.57 0.26 -5.69
C MET A 130 -9.05 0.43 -5.68
N VAL A 131 -8.55 1.55 -5.16
CA VAL A 131 -7.10 1.74 -4.99
C VAL A 131 -6.52 0.69 -4.04
N TYR A 132 -7.20 0.41 -2.93
CA TYR A 132 -6.85 -0.70 -2.03
C TYR A 132 -7.10 -2.07 -2.68
N LYS A 133 -8.29 -2.33 -3.23
CA LYS A 133 -8.68 -3.66 -3.71
C LYS A 133 -7.87 -4.13 -4.93
N LYS A 134 -7.50 -3.20 -5.82
CA LYS A 134 -6.83 -3.51 -7.08
C LYS A 134 -5.31 -3.34 -7.02
N TYR A 135 -4.82 -2.43 -6.19
CA TYR A 135 -3.39 -2.11 -6.14
C TYR A 135 -2.76 -2.37 -4.77
N GLY A 136 -3.56 -2.67 -3.74
CA GLY A 136 -3.07 -3.05 -2.41
C GLY A 136 -2.75 -1.89 -1.46
N TRP A 137 -2.82 -0.65 -1.94
CA TRP A 137 -2.46 0.55 -1.16
C TRP A 137 -3.41 0.76 0.02
N LEU A 138 -3.00 1.56 0.99
CA LEU A 138 -3.66 1.66 2.30
C LEU A 138 -5.15 2.01 2.21
N LYS A 139 -5.96 1.23 2.95
CA LYS A 139 -7.40 1.43 3.17
C LYS A 139 -7.64 2.17 4.48
N ASN A 140 -8.65 3.04 4.54
CA ASN A 140 -8.98 3.86 5.71
C ASN A 140 -7.85 4.83 6.10
N TRP A 141 -7.05 5.23 5.11
CA TRP A 141 -5.96 6.16 5.26
C TRP A 141 -6.08 7.23 4.18
N SER A 142 -5.74 8.46 4.54
CA SER A 142 -5.69 9.58 3.62
C SER A 142 -4.26 10.00 3.38
N TYR A 143 -4.00 10.53 2.18
CA TYR A 143 -2.65 10.88 1.73
C TYR A 143 -2.48 12.38 1.75
N TYR A 144 -1.38 12.84 2.34
CA TYR A 144 -1.05 14.25 2.38
C TYR A 144 -0.79 14.80 0.97
N ALA A 145 -1.44 15.92 0.67
CA ALA A 145 -1.32 16.65 -0.58
C ALA A 145 -0.43 17.90 -0.44
N TYR A 146 0.01 18.42 -1.58
CA TYR A 146 0.84 19.61 -1.67
C TYR A 146 0.10 20.88 -1.22
N ASP A 147 -1.18 21.00 -1.57
CA ASP A 147 -1.96 22.21 -1.34
C ASP A 147 -2.66 22.23 0.04
N LYS A 148 -2.88 23.45 0.52
CA LYS A 148 -3.58 23.76 1.76
C LYS A 148 -4.98 24.29 1.45
N PHE A 149 -5.88 24.25 2.41
CA PHE A 149 -7.15 24.97 2.30
C PHE A 149 -6.90 26.47 2.28
N THR A 150 -7.57 27.19 1.38
CA THR A 150 -7.37 28.63 1.16
C THR A 150 -8.46 29.49 1.77
N SER A 151 -9.49 28.89 2.34
CA SER A 151 -10.62 29.60 2.94
C SER A 151 -11.43 28.68 3.86
N GLY A 152 -12.21 29.29 4.77
CA GLY A 152 -13.14 28.58 5.65
C GLY A 152 -12.47 28.06 6.92
N LYS A 153 -13.17 27.19 7.67
CA LYS A 153 -12.76 26.75 9.02
C LYS A 153 -11.41 26.02 9.09
N ASN A 154 -10.88 25.57 7.95
CA ASN A 154 -9.62 24.83 7.86
C ASN A 154 -8.55 25.61 7.09
N GLU A 155 -8.72 26.91 6.85
CA GLU A 155 -7.74 27.72 6.13
C GLU A 155 -6.32 27.57 6.70
N GLY A 156 -5.34 27.39 5.81
CA GLY A 156 -3.95 27.15 6.18
C GLY A 156 -3.61 25.69 6.52
N GLU A 157 -4.61 24.84 6.77
CA GLU A 157 -4.40 23.41 7.00
C GLU A 157 -4.07 22.68 5.71
N ARG A 158 -3.17 21.70 5.80
CA ARG A 158 -2.80 20.86 4.65
C ARG A 158 -3.93 19.89 4.32
N LYS A 159 -4.23 19.75 3.04
CA LYS A 159 -5.23 18.79 2.56
C LYS A 159 -4.69 17.37 2.63
N LYS A 160 -5.58 16.43 2.89
CA LYS A 160 -5.39 15.01 2.66
C LYS A 160 -6.51 14.47 1.81
N VAL A 161 -6.24 13.42 1.04
CA VAL A 161 -7.24 12.77 0.19
C VAL A 161 -7.37 11.29 0.55
N ASP A 162 -8.58 10.81 0.81
CA ASP A 162 -8.86 9.38 0.88
C ASP A 162 -8.97 8.85 -0.56
N LEU A 163 -8.10 7.91 -0.96
CA LEU A 163 -8.12 7.36 -2.33
C LEU A 163 -9.24 6.34 -2.56
N GLY A 164 -9.94 5.96 -1.50
CA GLY A 164 -11.08 5.07 -1.55
C GLY A 164 -12.35 5.73 -2.08
N ASP A 165 -12.51 7.03 -1.91
CA ASP A 165 -13.67 7.79 -2.39
C ASP A 165 -13.33 9.18 -2.96
N GLY A 166 -12.10 9.66 -2.81
CA GLY A 166 -11.64 10.96 -3.27
C GLY A 166 -11.99 12.11 -2.33
N GLU A 167 -12.45 11.82 -1.10
CA GLU A 167 -12.79 12.84 -0.12
C GLU A 167 -11.55 13.66 0.30
N ILE A 168 -11.71 14.99 0.33
CA ILE A 168 -10.68 15.91 0.82
C ILE A 168 -10.97 16.26 2.28
N ILE A 169 -10.02 15.96 3.17
CA ILE A 169 -10.11 16.25 4.60
C ILE A 169 -8.90 17.06 5.08
N LYS A 170 -9.00 17.65 6.28
CA LYS A 170 -7.89 18.37 6.92
C LYS A 170 -6.84 17.44 7.51
N GLY A 171 -5.57 17.81 7.41
CA GLY A 171 -4.45 17.12 7.99
C GLY A 171 -4.08 17.61 9.37
N ILE A 172 -4.51 16.90 10.42
CA ILE A 172 -4.23 17.23 11.82
C ILE A 172 -3.25 16.26 12.52
N LYS A 173 -2.78 15.23 11.82
CA LYS A 173 -1.88 14.17 12.33
C LYS A 173 -0.97 13.70 11.20
N ASP A 174 0.12 13.04 11.56
CA ASP A 174 1.02 12.41 10.60
C ASP A 174 0.28 11.41 9.71
N ASN A 175 0.49 11.52 8.40
CA ASN A 175 -0.17 10.70 7.38
C ASN A 175 0.83 10.31 6.29
N PRO A 176 0.56 9.22 5.56
CA PRO A 176 1.38 8.81 4.44
C PRO A 176 1.32 9.84 3.30
N VAL A 177 2.33 9.77 2.42
CA VAL A 177 2.35 10.49 1.15
C VAL A 177 2.63 9.49 0.05
N ALA A 178 1.81 9.51 -0.99
CA ALA A 178 2.05 8.76 -2.22
C ALA A 178 2.63 9.71 -3.27
N CYS A 179 3.96 9.84 -3.27
CA CYS A 179 4.67 10.75 -4.17
C CYS A 179 4.45 10.37 -5.64
N ARG A 180 4.54 11.34 -6.56
CA ARG A 180 4.50 11.10 -8.00
C ARG A 180 5.81 11.44 -8.69
N ASN A 181 5.98 10.99 -9.94
CA ASN A 181 7.03 11.51 -10.81
C ASN A 181 6.94 13.04 -10.96
N LYS A 182 8.07 13.68 -11.27
CA LYS A 182 8.09 15.10 -11.66
C LYS A 182 7.29 15.33 -12.93
#